data_AF-A0A0R3QY76-F1
#
_entry.id   AF-A0A0R3QY76-F1
#
_cell.length_a   1.000
_cell.length_b   1.000
_cell.length_c   1.000
_cell.angle_alpha   90.00
_cell.angle_beta   90.00
_cell.angle_gamma   90.00
#
_symmetry.space_group_name_H-M   'P 1'
#
loop_
_entity.id
_entity.type
_entity.pdbx_description
1 polymer ?
#
loop_
_entity_poly.entity_id
_entity_poly.type
_entity_poly.pdbx_seq_one_letter_code
_entity_poly.pdbx_strand_id
1 'polypeptide(L)'
;MGLLSQISIALGVSRKQVNILMIGLDNSGKTTIINKMKKEEDRVTQITPTIGYTTEKFIFNNTTFLVHDMSGQGKYRNLWENYYKEVDGVVFVIDSNDRLRIAVICDELRLLLDHTEFNRKKVF
;
A
#
# COMPACT_ATOMS: atom_id res chain seq x y z
N MET A 1 -3.94 -8.01 21.14
CA MET A 1 -2.75 -8.88 21.00
C MET A 1 -2.20 -9.17 22.40
N GLY A 2 -1.79 -10.41 22.71
CA GLY A 2 -1.41 -10.84 24.07
C GLY A 2 0.09 -10.70 24.39
N LEU A 3 0.45 -10.86 25.67
CA LEU A 3 1.81 -10.72 26.22
C LEU A 3 2.85 -11.61 25.53
N LEU A 4 2.47 -12.82 25.14
CA LEU A 4 3.37 -13.77 24.46
C LEU A 4 3.82 -13.29 23.07
N SER A 5 2.99 -12.51 22.36
CA SER A 5 3.41 -11.94 21.07
C SER A 5 4.41 -10.80 21.27
N GLN A 6 4.26 -10.01 22.33
CA GLN A 6 5.20 -8.94 22.65
C GLN A 6 6.56 -9.50 23.05
N ILE A 7 6.59 -10.57 23.87
CA ILE A 7 7.82 -11.25 24.27
C ILE A 7 8.52 -11.88 23.05
N SER A 8 7.78 -12.56 22.17
CA SER A 8 8.38 -13.16 20.98
C SER A 8 8.92 -12.14 19.98
N ILE A 9 8.28 -10.96 19.85
CA ILE A 9 8.84 -9.83 19.07
C ILE A 9 10.11 -9.28 19.74
N ALA A 10 10.09 -9.06 21.05
CA ALA A 10 11.24 -8.53 21.79
C ALA A 10 12.46 -9.46 21.77
N LEU A 11 12.23 -10.78 21.81
CA LEU A 11 13.27 -11.80 21.69
C LEU A 11 13.71 -12.06 20.24
N GLY A 12 13.13 -11.37 19.24
CA GLY A 12 13.45 -11.55 17.83
C GLY A 12 12.97 -12.89 17.24
N VAL A 13 12.16 -13.65 17.98
CA VAL A 13 11.60 -14.95 17.59
C VAL A 13 10.41 -14.77 16.63
N SER A 14 9.68 -13.66 16.77
CA SER A 14 8.55 -13.30 15.91
C SER A 14 8.93 -12.16 14.97
N ARG A 15 8.68 -12.34 13.67
CA ARG A 15 8.82 -11.27 12.67
C ARG A 15 7.62 -10.33 12.74
N LYS A 16 7.88 -9.03 12.84
CA LYS A 16 6.84 -8.00 12.72
C LYS A 16 6.17 -8.14 11.35
N GLN A 17 4.85 -8.25 11.33
CA GLN A 17 4.05 -8.10 10.11
C GLN A 17 3.56 -6.65 10.03
N VAL A 18 3.63 -6.07 8.83
CA VAL A 18 3.11 -4.73 8.53
C VAL A 18 2.18 -4.84 7.33
N ASN A 19 0.96 -4.34 7.47
CA ASN A 19 -0.07 -4.33 6.44
C ASN A 19 -0.10 -2.93 5.81
N ILE A 20 0.15 -2.84 4.52
CA ILE A 20 0.24 -1.57 3.78
C ILE A 20 -0.83 -1.55 2.70
N LEU A 21 -1.51 -0.42 2.56
CA LEU A 21 -2.35 -0.14 1.40
C LEU A 21 -1.56 0.66 0.36
N MET A 22 -1.43 0.14 -0.86
CA MET A 22 -0.78 0.84 -1.96
C MET A 22 -1.85 1.43 -2.91
N ILE A 23 -1.96 2.76 -2.94
CA ILE A 23 -2.99 3.48 -3.72
C ILE A 23 -2.39 4.64 -4.53
N GLY A 24 -3.19 5.23 -5.41
CA GLY A 24 -2.78 6.23 -6.40
C GLY A 24 -3.38 5.94 -7.77
N LEU A 25 -3.30 6.87 -8.71
CA LEU A 25 -3.95 6.74 -10.02
C LEU A 25 -3.43 5.56 -10.83
N ASP A 26 -4.22 5.09 -11.81
CA ASP A 26 -3.75 4.11 -12.77
C ASP A 26 -2.47 4.60 -13.47
N ASN A 27 -1.59 3.65 -13.80
CA ASN A 27 -0.27 3.91 -14.36
C ASN A 27 0.72 4.67 -13.45
N SER A 28 0.41 4.91 -12.17
CA SER A 28 1.34 5.62 -11.26
C SER A 28 2.58 4.82 -10.84
N GLY A 29 2.66 3.51 -11.15
CA GLY A 29 3.81 2.66 -10.84
C GLY A 29 3.71 1.83 -9.56
N LYS A 30 2.54 1.77 -8.92
CA LYS A 30 2.28 0.97 -7.69
C LYS A 30 2.82 -0.46 -7.76
N THR A 31 2.31 -1.26 -8.70
CA THR A 31 2.68 -2.66 -8.87
C THR A 31 4.17 -2.83 -9.21
N THR A 32 4.75 -1.87 -9.96
CA THR A 32 6.18 -1.85 -10.28
C THR A 32 7.04 -1.66 -9.03
N ILE A 33 6.67 -0.73 -8.14
CA ILE A 33 7.35 -0.52 -6.86
C ILE A 33 7.26 -1.79 -6.02
N ILE A 34 6.06 -2.36 -5.87
CA ILE A 34 5.86 -3.59 -5.08
C ILE A 34 6.72 -4.74 -5.64
N ASN A 35 6.71 -4.96 -6.95
CA ASN A 35 7.52 -5.98 -7.60
C ASN A 35 9.02 -5.77 -7.34
N LYS A 36 9.50 -4.52 -7.35
CA LYS A 36 10.90 -4.21 -7.09
C LYS A 36 11.33 -4.49 -5.63
N MET A 37 10.41 -4.35 -4.68
CA MET A 37 10.64 -4.63 -3.25
C MET A 37 10.76 -6.13 -2.95
N LYS A 38 10.24 -7.01 -3.81
CA LYS A 38 10.41 -8.46 -3.69
C LYS A 38 11.87 -8.87 -3.96
N LYS A 39 12.26 -10.05 -3.47
CA LYS A 39 13.52 -10.70 -3.83
C LYS A 39 13.57 -10.93 -5.33
N GLU A 40 14.78 -10.98 -5.89
CA GLU A 40 14.97 -11.10 -7.34
C GLU A 40 14.28 -12.33 -7.95
N GLU A 41 14.35 -13.46 -7.24
CA GLU A 41 13.70 -14.72 -7.60
C GLU A 41 12.16 -14.66 -7.63
N ASP A 42 11.55 -13.73 -6.88
CA ASP A 42 10.10 -13.55 -6.76
C ASP A 42 9.56 -12.43 -7.67
N ARG A 43 10.43 -11.76 -8.44
CA ARG A 43 10.02 -10.66 -9.32
C ARG A 43 9.41 -11.21 -10.61
N VAL A 44 8.31 -10.60 -11.04
CA VAL A 44 7.76 -10.84 -12.38
C VAL A 44 8.43 -9.95 -13.41
N THR A 45 8.57 -10.46 -14.64
CA THR A 45 9.17 -9.75 -15.77
C THR A 45 8.18 -8.83 -16.49
N GLN A 46 6.88 -9.15 -16.43
CA GLN A 46 5.81 -8.37 -17.04
C GLN A 46 4.80 -7.97 -15.98
N ILE A 47 4.43 -6.68 -15.99
CA ILE A 47 3.44 -6.10 -15.11
C ILE A 47 2.28 -5.61 -15.97
N THR A 48 1.07 -6.04 -15.64
CA THR A 48 -0.16 -5.62 -16.31
C THR A 48 -0.99 -4.72 -15.39
N PRO A 49 -1.90 -3.90 -15.93
CA PRO A 49 -2.77 -3.07 -15.10
C PRO A 49 -3.61 -3.90 -14.12
N THR A 50 -3.56 -3.57 -12.84
CA THR A 50 -4.34 -4.24 -11.79
C THR A 50 -5.84 -4.02 -11.98
N ILE A 51 -6.61 -5.10 -11.88
CA ILE A 51 -8.08 -5.10 -11.90
C ILE A 51 -8.58 -5.29 -10.48
N GLY A 52 -9.35 -4.34 -9.95
CA GLY A 52 -9.80 -4.38 -8.56
C GLY A 52 -8.65 -4.22 -7.57
N TYR A 53 -8.11 -5.32 -7.04
CA TYR A 53 -6.98 -5.32 -6.11
C TYR A 53 -6.19 -6.64 -6.18
N THR A 54 -4.98 -6.65 -5.64
CA THR A 54 -4.18 -7.85 -5.40
C THR A 54 -3.50 -7.73 -4.04
N THR A 55 -3.22 -8.84 -3.36
CA THR A 55 -2.47 -8.84 -2.10
C THR A 55 -1.14 -9.53 -2.31
N GLU A 56 -0.07 -8.83 -1.96
CA GLU A 56 1.32 -9.25 -2.16
C GLU A 56 2.01 -9.40 -0.81
N LYS A 57 2.73 -10.52 -0.63
CA LYS A 57 3.45 -10.81 0.61
C LYS A 57 4.92 -10.99 0.33
N PHE A 58 5.77 -10.21 0.99
CA PHE A 58 7.22 -10.33 0.86
C PHE A 58 7.92 -9.98 2.17
N ILE A 59 9.19 -10.38 2.29
CA ILE A 59 10.03 -10.05 3.44
C ILE A 59 11.06 -9.01 3.01
N PHE A 60 11.12 -7.90 3.74
CA PHE A 60 12.12 -6.84 3.55
C PHE A 60 12.67 -6.43 4.91
N ASN A 61 14.00 -6.40 5.07
CA ASN A 61 14.69 -6.06 6.32
C ASN A 61 14.13 -6.79 7.56
N ASN A 62 13.98 -8.12 7.47
CA ASN A 62 13.42 -9.00 8.52
C ASN A 62 11.98 -8.67 8.96
N THR A 63 11.26 -7.84 8.19
CA THR A 63 9.84 -7.52 8.40
C THR A 63 9.02 -8.16 7.29
N THR A 64 7.89 -8.77 7.65
CA THR A 64 6.94 -9.32 6.68
C THR A 64 5.98 -8.21 6.26
N PHE A 65 5.98 -7.86 4.99
CA PHE A 65 5.01 -6.91 4.43
C PHE A 65 3.85 -7.68 3.80
N LEU A 66 2.63 -7.26 4.12
CA LEU A 66 1.41 -7.62 3.42
C LEU A 66 0.90 -6.35 2.73
N VAL A 67 1.05 -6.26 1.41
CA VAL A 67 0.72 -5.06 0.64
C VAL A 67 -0.54 -5.33 -0.18
N HIS A 68 -1.57 -4.52 0.05
CA HIS A 68 -2.78 -4.50 -0.78
C HIS A 68 -2.56 -3.52 -1.94
N ASP A 69 -2.25 -4.05 -3.12
CA ASP A 69 -2.11 -3.28 -4.37
C ASP A 69 -3.48 -2.99 -4.95
N MET A 70 -3.92 -1.75 -4.87
CA MET A 70 -5.24 -1.34 -5.34
C MET A 70 -5.18 -0.84 -6.78
N SER A 71 -6.21 -1.15 -7.57
CA SER A 71 -6.35 -0.54 -8.89
C SER A 71 -6.56 0.97 -8.76
N GLY A 72 -5.88 1.72 -9.62
CA GLY A 72 -6.01 3.18 -9.72
C GLY A 72 -7.02 3.66 -10.74
N GLN A 73 -7.65 2.74 -11.48
CA GLN A 73 -8.65 3.10 -12.50
C GLN A 73 -9.88 3.69 -11.81
N GLY A 74 -10.46 4.75 -12.37
CA GLY A 74 -11.56 5.49 -11.75
C GLY A 74 -12.69 4.62 -11.20
N LYS A 75 -13.12 3.58 -11.96
CA LYS A 75 -14.21 2.67 -11.57
C LYS A 75 -13.92 1.77 -10.35
N TYR A 76 -12.67 1.70 -9.88
CA TYR A 76 -12.25 0.86 -8.74
C TYR A 76 -11.78 1.67 -7.53
N ARG A 77 -11.68 3.01 -7.61
CA ARG A 77 -11.12 3.83 -6.52
C ARG A 77 -12.00 3.82 -5.26
N ASN A 78 -13.30 3.62 -5.44
CA ASN A 78 -14.23 3.40 -4.33
C ASN A 78 -13.91 2.15 -3.48
N LEU A 79 -13.06 1.23 -3.96
CA LEU A 79 -12.64 0.07 -3.19
C LEU A 79 -11.55 0.39 -2.17
N TRP A 80 -10.86 1.54 -2.29
CA TRP A 80 -9.73 1.88 -1.41
C TRP A 80 -10.16 1.98 0.05
N GLU A 81 -11.31 2.61 0.30
CA GLU A 81 -11.81 2.87 1.65
C GLU A 81 -12.13 1.62 2.47
N ASN A 82 -12.47 0.52 1.78
CA ASN A 82 -12.76 -0.76 2.40
C ASN A 82 -11.57 -1.32 3.21
N TYR A 83 -10.34 -0.91 2.88
CA TYR A 83 -9.12 -1.40 3.51
C TYR A 83 -8.54 -0.45 4.57
N TYR A 84 -9.06 0.78 4.69
CA TYR A 84 -8.45 1.82 5.54
C TYR A 84 -8.34 1.44 7.03
N LYS A 85 -9.28 0.62 7.52
CA LYS A 85 -9.30 0.14 8.92
C LYS A 85 -8.33 -1.01 9.17
N GLU A 86 -7.95 -1.74 8.14
CA GLU A 86 -7.23 -3.01 8.25
C GLU A 86 -5.71 -2.86 8.04
N VAL A 87 -5.26 -1.66 7.65
CA VAL A 87 -3.85 -1.39 7.33
C VAL A 87 -3.13 -0.56 8.40
N ASP A 88 -1.85 -0.87 8.58
CA ASP A 88 -0.94 -0.13 9.45
C ASP A 88 -0.48 1.18 8.82
N GLY A 89 -0.53 1.28 7.48
CA GLY A 89 -0.15 2.48 6.75
C GLY A 89 -0.62 2.49 5.30
N VAL A 90 -0.61 3.68 4.70
CA VAL A 90 -0.94 3.91 3.30
C VAL A 90 0.27 4.47 2.58
N VAL A 91 0.55 3.96 1.39
CA VAL A 91 1.52 4.53 0.46
C VAL A 91 0.75 5.05 -0.76
N PHE A 92 0.75 6.37 -0.92
CA PHE A 92 0.11 7.04 -2.04
C PHE A 92 1.14 7.34 -3.13
N VAL A 93 1.00 6.71 -4.31
CA VAL A 93 1.97 6.82 -5.41
C VAL A 93 1.53 7.83 -6.44
N ILE A 94 2.43 8.75 -6.76
CA ILE A 94 2.28 9.83 -7.74
C ILE A 94 3.31 9.62 -8.84
N ASP A 95 2.85 9.60 -10.10
CA ASP A 95 3.74 9.76 -11.24
C ASP A 95 4.10 11.24 -11.38
N SER A 96 5.36 11.59 -11.12
CA SER A 96 5.84 12.97 -11.14
C SER A 96 5.89 13.57 -12.55
N ASN A 97 5.85 12.74 -13.59
CA ASN A 97 5.82 13.19 -14.98
C ASN A 97 4.38 13.44 -15.48
N ASP A 98 3.37 12.94 -14.77
CA ASP A 98 1.96 13.05 -15.16
C ASP A 98 1.32 14.36 -14.70
N ARG A 99 1.76 15.45 -15.31
CA ARG A 99 1.28 16.80 -14.98
C ARG A 99 -0.20 17.01 -15.33
N LEU A 100 -0.73 16.26 -16.30
CA LEU A 100 -2.11 16.41 -16.76
C LEU A 100 -3.12 15.96 -15.70
N ARG A 101 -2.77 14.99 -14.87
CA ARG A 101 -3.66 14.41 -13.87
C ARG A 101 -3.42 14.93 -12.45
N ILE A 102 -2.59 15.96 -12.27
CA ILE A 102 -2.24 16.47 -10.93
C ILE A 102 -3.47 16.96 -10.14
N ALA A 103 -4.45 17.58 -10.80
CA ALA A 103 -5.68 18.01 -10.15
C ALA A 103 -6.46 16.82 -9.57
N VAL A 104 -6.61 15.75 -10.36
CA VAL A 104 -7.24 14.49 -9.92
C VAL A 104 -6.48 13.88 -8.76
N ILE A 105 -5.14 13.87 -8.83
CA ILE A 105 -4.28 13.39 -7.74
C ILE A 105 -4.52 14.17 -6.45
N CYS A 106 -4.56 15.50 -6.52
CA CYS A 106 -4.82 16.36 -5.36
C CYS A 106 -6.19 16.08 -4.75
N ASP A 107 -7.22 15.90 -5.57
CA ASP A 107 -8.57 15.63 -5.08
C ASP A 107 -8.66 14.25 -4.42
N GLU A 108 -8.08 13.21 -5.00
CA GLU A 108 -8.01 11.86 -4.41
C GLU A 108 -7.21 11.85 -3.09
N LEU A 109 -6.09 12.59 -3.04
CA LEU A 109 -5.30 12.71 -1.81
C LEU A 109 -6.07 13.47 -0.72
N ARG A 110 -6.83 14.51 -1.06
CA ARG A 110 -7.70 15.22 -0.10
C ARG A 110 -8.79 14.28 0.44
N LEU A 111 -9.47 13.55 -0.44
CA LEU A 111 -10.49 12.57 -0.04
C LEU A 111 -9.93 11.53 0.93
N LEU A 112 -8.71 11.04 0.69
CA LEU A 112 -8.03 10.13 1.60
C LEU A 112 -7.76 10.79 2.97
N LEU A 113 -7.21 12.00 2.99
CA LEU A 113 -6.81 12.69 4.22
C LEU A 113 -8.01 13.16 5.06
N ASP A 114 -9.11 13.53 4.42
CA ASP A 114 -10.35 13.93 5.09
C ASP A 114 -11.14 12.74 5.65
N HIS A 115 -10.84 11.52 5.20
CA HIS A 115 -11.50 10.32 5.69
C HIS A 115 -11.27 10.11 7.20
N THR A 116 -12.29 9.62 7.90
CA THR A 116 -12.30 9.50 9.37
C THR A 116 -11.19 8.63 9.95
N GLU A 117 -10.69 7.69 9.16
CA GLU A 117 -9.57 6.80 9.53
C GLU A 117 -8.19 7.50 9.49
N PHE A 118 -8.06 8.61 8.76
CA PHE A 118 -6.77 9.31 8.55
C PHE A 118 -6.75 10.74 9.07
N ASN A 119 -7.90 11.39 9.26
CA ASN A 119 -7.99 12.77 9.74
C ASN A 119 -7.40 13.01 11.15
N ARG A 120 -7.04 11.94 11.87
CA ARG A 120 -6.38 11.96 13.19
C ARG A 120 -4.99 11.30 13.22
N LYS A 121 -4.50 10.79 12.08
CA LYS A 121 -3.22 10.08 12.00
C LYS A 121 -2.10 11.04 11.59
N LYS A 122 -0.88 10.79 12.08
CA LYS A 122 0.31 11.55 11.64
C LYS A 122 0.57 11.24 10.16
N VAL A 123 0.64 12.28 9.35
CA VAL A 123 1.07 12.24 7.94
C VAL A 123 2.57 12.53 7.92
N PHE A 124 3.36 11.70 7.24
CA PHE A 124 4.81 11.84 7.08
C PHE A 124 5.15 12.03 5.61
#